data_AF-A0A9X2EDP9-F1
#
_entry.id   AF-A0A9X2EDP9-F1
#
_cell.length_a   1.000
_cell.length_b   1.000
_cell.length_c   1.000
_cell.angle_alpha   90.00
_cell.angle_beta   90.00
_cell.angle_gamma   90.00
#
_symmetry.space_group_name_H-M   'P 1'
#
loop_
_entity.id
_entity.type
_entity.pdbx_description
1 polymer ?
#
loop_
_entity_poly.entity_id
_entity_poly.type
_entity_poly.pdbx_seq_one_letter_code
_entity_poly.pdbx_strand_id
1 'polypeptide(L)'
;MTSDCFRLIEPVPTAEAIPSWAPHFAHFDSVVGYSSLGHAFLANLDTGDYAILYPYRAGATGYGPFVSVWEFADQVLTEPRFADFVLRPDHVSEIADHLGPLDNGQVYAATPFPFQGGTESPESYQLDDLWSFLDRVAQAHGL
;
A
#
# COMPACT_ATOMS: atom_id res chain seq x y z
N MET A 1 -2.54 15.77 -15.26
CA MET A 1 -2.12 15.91 -13.85
C MET A 1 -1.69 14.52 -13.42
N THR A 2 -0.48 14.33 -12.94
CA THR A 2 -0.06 13.04 -12.39
C THR A 2 -0.72 12.89 -11.03
N SER A 3 -1.66 11.96 -10.88
CA SER A 3 -2.17 11.58 -9.57
C SER A 3 -1.01 11.11 -8.71
N ASP A 4 -0.89 11.62 -7.47
CA ASP A 4 0.08 11.11 -6.51
C ASP A 4 -0.24 9.63 -6.27
N CYS A 5 0.66 8.74 -6.70
CA CYS A 5 0.42 7.30 -6.68
C CYS A 5 0.86 6.64 -5.37
N PHE A 6 1.62 7.38 -4.55
CA PHE A 6 2.03 6.94 -3.23
C PHE A 6 2.34 8.13 -2.33
N ARG A 7 2.47 7.84 -1.03
CA ARG A 7 2.86 8.79 -0.01
C ARG A 7 3.82 8.14 0.97
N LEU A 8 4.88 8.86 1.33
CA LEU A 8 5.73 8.51 2.46
C LEU A 8 5.20 9.24 3.71
N ILE A 9 5.32 8.58 4.85
CA ILE A 9 4.85 9.09 6.14
C ILE A 9 5.97 8.96 7.19
N GLU A 10 5.78 9.61 8.33
CA GLU A 10 6.60 9.29 9.50
C GLU A 10 6.38 7.80 9.87
N PRO A 11 7.45 7.07 10.26
CA PRO A 11 7.31 5.66 10.61
C PRO A 11 6.28 5.45 11.72
N VAL A 12 5.30 4.59 11.44
CA VAL A 12 4.30 4.15 12.43
C VAL A 12 4.56 2.69 12.77
N PRO A 13 4.66 2.30 14.06
CA PRO A 13 4.89 0.90 14.43
C PRO A 13 3.87 -0.04 13.80
N THR A 14 4.30 -1.16 13.21
CA THR A 14 3.39 -2.12 12.55
C THR A 14 2.35 -2.70 13.51
N ALA A 15 2.74 -2.91 14.77
CA ALA A 15 1.84 -3.35 15.82
C ALA A 15 0.70 -2.36 16.13
N GLU A 16 0.87 -1.08 15.82
CA GLU A 16 -0.16 -0.03 15.95
C GLU A 16 -0.94 0.17 14.65
N ALA A 17 -0.22 0.33 13.53
CA ALA A 17 -0.80 0.66 12.24
C ALA A 17 -1.62 -0.49 11.63
N ILE A 18 -1.11 -1.72 11.77
CA ILE A 18 -1.63 -2.91 11.08
C ILE A 18 -1.54 -4.15 11.99
N PRO A 19 -2.19 -4.14 13.17
CA PRO A 19 -2.03 -5.16 14.20
C PRO A 19 -2.33 -6.58 13.71
N SER A 20 -3.32 -6.75 12.83
CA SER A 20 -3.70 -8.04 12.24
C SER A 20 -2.64 -8.58 11.26
N TRP A 21 -1.84 -7.70 10.66
CA TRP A 21 -0.77 -8.07 9.71
C TRP A 21 0.58 -8.26 10.39
N ALA A 22 0.87 -7.50 11.45
CA ALA A 22 2.18 -7.42 12.07
C ALA A 22 2.77 -8.80 12.47
N PRO A 23 2.01 -9.75 13.05
CA PRO A 23 2.54 -11.09 13.39
C PRO A 23 3.04 -11.89 12.18
N HIS A 24 2.49 -11.65 10.99
CA HIS A 24 2.85 -12.36 9.77
C HIS A 24 4.11 -11.78 9.10
N PHE A 25 4.47 -10.54 9.44
CA PHE A 25 5.60 -9.81 8.89
C PHE A 25 6.50 -9.24 9.99
N ALA A 26 6.71 -10.00 11.06
CA ALA A 26 7.41 -9.57 12.28
C ALA A 26 8.86 -9.07 12.07
N HIS A 27 9.45 -9.32 10.90
CA HIS A 27 10.73 -8.73 10.51
C HIS A 27 10.65 -7.21 10.31
N PHE A 28 9.49 -6.68 9.92
CA PHE A 28 9.29 -5.25 9.67
C PHE A 28 8.55 -4.59 10.84
N ASP A 29 9.21 -3.63 11.47
CA ASP A 29 8.73 -2.96 12.68
C ASP A 29 7.89 -1.72 12.41
N SER A 30 7.95 -1.16 11.20
CA SER A 30 7.33 0.13 10.86
C SER A 30 6.62 0.12 9.51
N VAL A 31 5.52 0.88 9.41
CA VAL A 31 4.93 1.33 8.15
C VAL A 31 5.45 2.73 7.86
N VAL A 32 6.05 2.93 6.69
CA VAL A 32 6.75 4.17 6.30
C VAL A 32 6.12 4.88 5.10
N GLY A 33 5.06 4.30 4.54
CA GLY A 33 4.33 4.86 3.41
C GLY A 33 3.29 3.91 2.88
N TYR A 34 2.57 4.35 1.86
CA TYR A 34 1.54 3.58 1.20
C TYR A 34 1.27 4.09 -0.22
N SER A 35 0.79 3.20 -1.09
CA SER A 35 0.28 3.57 -2.42
C SER A 35 -1.18 4.01 -2.38
N SER A 36 -1.63 4.71 -3.40
CA SER A 36 -3.04 5.11 -3.60
C SER A 36 -3.98 3.92 -3.75
N LEU A 37 -3.46 2.73 -4.01
CA LEU A 37 -4.20 1.46 -4.10
C LEU A 37 -4.07 0.59 -2.83
N GLY A 38 -3.52 1.15 -1.75
CA GLY A 38 -3.49 0.48 -0.43
C GLY A 38 -2.35 -0.50 -0.19
N HIS A 39 -1.37 -0.62 -1.09
CA HIS A 39 -0.10 -1.28 -0.76
C HIS A 39 0.61 -0.52 0.37
N ALA A 40 0.96 -1.18 1.48
CA ALA A 40 1.70 -0.57 2.57
C ALA A 40 3.21 -0.80 2.39
N PHE A 41 4.03 0.21 2.67
CA PHE A 41 5.49 0.11 2.64
C PHE A 41 5.99 -0.16 4.04
N LEU A 42 6.58 -1.33 4.22
CA LEU A 42 7.09 -1.82 5.49
C LEU A 42 8.59 -1.58 5.57
N ALA A 43 9.10 -1.29 6.76
CA ALA A 43 10.52 -1.13 7.03
C ALA A 43 10.91 -1.86 8.32
N ASN A 44 12.13 -2.37 8.34
CA ASN A 44 12.88 -2.63 9.56
C ASN A 44 13.87 -1.48 9.72
N LEU A 45 13.67 -0.64 10.73
CA LEU A 45 14.48 0.58 10.88
C LEU A 45 15.89 0.28 11.41
N ASP A 46 16.10 -0.87 12.04
CA ASP A 46 17.41 -1.29 12.55
C ASP A 46 18.31 -1.86 11.44
N THR A 47 17.74 -2.67 10.53
CA THR A 47 18.49 -3.30 9.42
C THR A 47 18.46 -2.49 8.13
N GLY A 48 17.50 -1.57 8.02
CA GLY A 48 17.23 -0.82 6.80
C GLY A 48 16.48 -1.64 5.74
N ASP A 49 15.96 -2.83 6.04
CA ASP A 49 15.21 -3.62 5.07
C ASP A 49 13.83 -3.02 4.78
N TYR A 50 13.47 -2.93 3.50
CA TYR A 50 12.14 -2.47 3.07
C TYR A 50 11.37 -3.57 2.35
N ALA A 51 10.05 -3.56 2.52
CA ALA A 51 9.13 -4.43 1.82
C ALA A 51 7.84 -3.72 1.42
N ILE A 52 7.11 -4.35 0.52
CA ILE A 52 5.79 -3.89 0.09
C ILE A 52 4.79 -4.97 0.43
N LEU A 53 3.79 -4.61 1.23
CA LEU A 53 2.63 -5.42 1.54
C LEU A 53 1.62 -5.30 0.39
N TYR A 54 1.27 -6.45 -0.18
CA TYR A 54 0.22 -6.60 -1.19
C TYR A 54 -1.04 -7.13 -0.52
N PRO A 55 -1.95 -6.26 -0.06
CA PRO A 55 -3.05 -6.64 0.83
C PRO A 55 -3.93 -7.72 0.21
N TYR A 56 -4.31 -7.59 -1.07
CA TYR A 56 -5.16 -8.57 -1.77
C TYR A 56 -4.50 -9.94 -2.02
N ARG A 57 -3.19 -10.05 -1.82
CA ARG A 57 -2.44 -11.32 -1.94
C ARG A 57 -2.08 -11.91 -0.58
N ALA A 58 -2.45 -11.24 0.51
CA ALA A 58 -2.02 -11.55 1.87
C ALA A 58 -0.51 -11.82 1.98
N GLY A 59 0.33 -11.02 1.30
CA GLY A 59 1.75 -11.30 1.17
C GLY A 59 2.59 -10.04 1.02
N ALA A 60 3.87 -10.13 1.35
CA ALA A 60 4.83 -9.04 1.20
C ALA A 60 6.03 -9.47 0.36
N THR A 61 6.65 -8.52 -0.35
CA THR A 61 7.92 -8.73 -1.06
C THR A 61 8.97 -7.80 -0.49
N GLY A 62 10.09 -8.36 -0.04
CA GLY A 62 11.26 -7.60 0.41
C GLY A 62 12.10 -7.12 -0.77
N TYR A 63 12.60 -5.89 -0.67
CA TYR A 63 13.46 -5.25 -1.67
C TYR A 63 14.90 -5.08 -1.19
N GLY A 64 15.16 -5.48 0.06
CA GLY A 64 16.48 -5.45 0.67
C GLY A 64 16.74 -4.15 1.44
N PRO A 65 17.98 -3.97 1.89
CA PRO A 65 18.34 -2.84 2.71
C PRO A 65 18.53 -1.58 1.87
N PHE A 66 18.02 -0.46 2.38
CA PHE A 66 18.27 0.89 1.87
C PHE A 66 18.71 1.78 3.03
N VAL A 67 19.49 2.81 2.72
CA VAL A 67 19.99 3.78 3.72
C VAL A 67 18.86 4.67 4.23
N SER A 68 17.79 4.86 3.46
CA SER A 68 16.63 5.65 3.85
C SER A 68 15.37 5.31 3.05
N VAL A 69 14.21 5.73 3.56
CA VAL A 69 12.92 5.60 2.84
C VAL A 69 12.92 6.36 1.52
N TRP A 70 13.69 7.44 1.41
CA TRP A 70 13.83 8.22 0.18
C TRP A 70 14.63 7.45 -0.88
N GLU A 71 15.68 6.74 -0.47
CA GLU A 71 16.45 5.89 -1.37
C GLU A 71 15.60 4.69 -1.83
N PHE A 72 14.84 4.06 -0.92
CA PHE A 72 13.87 3.03 -1.28
C PHE A 72 12.85 3.56 -2.30
N ALA A 73 12.30 4.76 -2.07
CA ALA A 73 11.35 5.37 -2.99
C ALA A 73 11.97 5.62 -4.38
N ASP A 74 13.19 6.16 -4.42
CA ASP A 74 13.89 6.48 -5.67
C ASP A 74 14.40 5.26 -6.45
N GLN A 75 14.68 4.13 -5.77
CA GLN A 75 15.18 2.93 -6.46
C GLN A 75 14.08 1.92 -6.76
N VAL A 76 13.00 1.91 -5.99
CA VAL A 76 11.91 0.92 -6.12
C VAL A 76 10.64 1.58 -6.64
N LEU A 77 10.13 2.60 -5.96
CA LEU A 77 8.79 3.15 -6.25
C LEU A 77 8.74 3.96 -7.56
N THR A 78 9.86 4.55 -7.96
CA THR A 78 10.01 5.28 -9.24
C THR A 78 10.54 4.41 -10.37
N GLU A 79 10.89 3.14 -10.11
CA GLU A 79 11.31 2.22 -11.16
C GLU A 79 10.13 2.00 -12.12
N PRO A 80 10.30 2.19 -13.45
CA PRO A 80 9.17 2.20 -14.38
C PRO A 80 8.30 0.96 -14.33
N ARG A 81 8.87 -0.25 -14.25
CA ARG A 81 8.06 -1.47 -14.20
C ARG A 81 7.30 -1.55 -12.87
N PHE A 82 7.94 -1.23 -11.76
CA PHE A 82 7.27 -1.19 -10.47
C PHE A 82 6.10 -0.20 -10.49
N ALA A 83 6.31 1.01 -10.98
CA ALA A 83 5.28 2.03 -11.11
C ALA A 83 4.13 1.53 -11.99
N ASP A 84 4.41 0.99 -13.17
CA ASP A 84 3.39 0.53 -14.13
C ASP A 84 2.55 -0.64 -13.59
N PHE A 85 3.17 -1.58 -12.86
CA PHE A 85 2.49 -2.81 -12.41
C PHE A 85 1.90 -2.73 -11.00
N VAL A 86 2.47 -1.93 -10.11
CA VAL A 86 2.05 -1.87 -8.69
C VAL A 86 1.36 -0.56 -8.37
N LEU A 87 1.93 0.58 -8.78
CA LEU A 87 1.34 1.89 -8.51
C LEU A 87 0.24 2.26 -9.51
N ARG A 88 0.36 1.76 -10.75
CA ARG A 88 -0.61 1.87 -11.85
C ARG A 88 -1.12 3.31 -12.04
N PRO A 89 -0.27 4.28 -12.40
CA PRO A 89 -0.61 5.70 -12.42
C PRO A 89 -1.82 6.02 -13.31
N ASP A 90 -1.92 5.41 -14.50
CA ASP A 90 -3.06 5.60 -15.40
C ASP A 90 -4.37 5.11 -14.76
N HIS A 91 -4.32 3.94 -14.11
CA HIS A 91 -5.48 3.37 -13.40
C HIS A 91 -5.90 4.24 -12.21
N VAL A 92 -4.95 4.75 -11.44
CA VAL A 92 -5.21 5.69 -10.33
C VAL A 92 -5.82 6.99 -10.86
N SER A 93 -5.37 7.47 -12.02
CA SER A 93 -5.96 8.65 -12.67
C SER A 93 -7.42 8.40 -13.05
N GLU A 94 -7.74 7.26 -13.65
CA GLU A 94 -9.12 6.91 -14.03
C GLU A 94 -10.04 6.80 -12.80
N ILE A 95 -9.56 6.20 -11.70
CA ILE A 95 -10.31 6.15 -10.44
C ILE A 95 -10.54 7.57 -9.89
N ALA A 96 -9.49 8.41 -9.89
CA ALA A 96 -9.55 9.78 -9.38
C ALA A 96 -10.53 10.67 -10.16
N ASP A 97 -10.67 10.44 -11.47
CA ASP A 97 -11.65 11.14 -12.30
C ASP A 97 -13.10 10.81 -11.88
N HIS A 98 -13.33 9.62 -11.29
CA HIS A 98 -14.63 9.20 -10.79
C HIS A 98 -14.91 9.61 -9.35
N LEU A 99 -13.92 9.47 -8.46
CA LEU A 99 -14.11 9.60 -7.01
C LEU A 99 -13.58 10.92 -6.44
N GLY A 100 -12.81 11.68 -7.23
CA GLY A 100 -12.02 12.81 -6.74
C GLY A 100 -10.69 12.37 -6.12
N PRO A 101 -9.83 13.34 -5.74
CA PRO A 101 -8.50 13.07 -5.19
C PRO A 101 -8.55 12.47 -3.78
N LEU A 102 -7.46 11.82 -3.38
CA LEU A 102 -7.27 11.30 -2.02
C LEU A 102 -6.82 12.40 -1.05
N ASP A 103 -7.42 12.45 0.14
CA ASP A 103 -6.88 13.15 1.29
C ASP A 103 -5.76 12.35 1.99
N ASN A 104 -5.12 12.98 2.98
CA ASN A 104 -4.11 12.31 3.81
C ASN A 104 -4.72 11.10 4.53
N GLY A 105 -4.02 9.96 4.51
CA GLY A 105 -4.48 8.71 5.10
C GLY A 105 -5.52 7.95 4.28
N GLN A 106 -5.95 8.45 3.12
CA GLN A 106 -6.92 7.77 2.27
C GLN A 106 -6.30 6.93 1.17
N VAL A 107 -7.04 5.93 0.72
CA VAL A 107 -6.74 5.06 -0.42
C VAL A 107 -7.99 4.80 -1.26
N TYR A 108 -7.79 4.34 -2.49
CA TYR A 108 -8.84 3.73 -3.30
C TYR A 108 -8.89 2.23 -3.02
N ALA A 109 -10.02 1.75 -2.51
CA ALA A 109 -10.26 0.34 -2.20
C ALA A 109 -11.25 -0.29 -3.19
N ALA A 110 -10.84 -1.33 -3.91
CA ALA A 110 -11.72 -2.10 -4.77
C ALA A 110 -12.81 -2.79 -3.93
N THR A 111 -14.08 -2.64 -4.34
CA THR A 111 -15.23 -3.16 -3.61
C THR A 111 -16.21 -3.88 -4.56
N PRO A 112 -16.48 -5.19 -4.37
CA PRO A 112 -15.89 -6.07 -3.36
C PRO A 112 -14.40 -6.32 -3.61
N PHE A 113 -13.67 -6.87 -2.63
CA PHE A 113 -12.25 -7.15 -2.82
C PHE A 113 -12.04 -8.17 -3.96
N PRO A 114 -10.95 -8.05 -4.76
CA PRO A 114 -10.75 -8.92 -5.92
C PRO A 114 -10.75 -10.42 -5.59
N PHE A 115 -10.16 -10.79 -4.45
CA PHE A 115 -10.13 -12.18 -3.98
C PHE A 115 -11.49 -12.70 -3.46
N GLN A 116 -12.50 -11.84 -3.35
CA GLN A 116 -13.89 -12.18 -3.03
C GLN A 116 -14.79 -12.17 -4.28
N GLY A 117 -14.21 -12.14 -5.47
CA GLY A 117 -14.94 -12.09 -6.75
C GLY A 117 -15.25 -10.69 -7.26
N GLY A 118 -14.64 -9.66 -6.66
CA GLY A 118 -14.67 -8.29 -7.19
C GLY A 118 -13.76 -8.07 -8.39
N THR A 119 -13.84 -6.87 -8.95
CA THR A 119 -12.99 -6.42 -10.05
C THR A 119 -12.09 -5.28 -9.59
N GLU A 120 -11.00 -5.09 -10.32
CA GLU A 120 -10.16 -3.89 -10.21
C GLU A 120 -10.45 -2.93 -11.38
N SER A 121 -11.71 -2.79 -11.78
CA SER A 121 -12.11 -1.78 -12.77
C SER A 121 -12.28 -0.41 -12.08
N PRO A 122 -11.96 0.72 -12.71
CA PRO A 122 -11.96 2.03 -12.03
C PRO A 122 -13.26 2.35 -11.28
N GLU A 123 -14.40 1.96 -11.83
CA GLU A 123 -15.73 2.19 -11.25
C GLU A 123 -16.08 1.29 -10.05
N SER A 124 -15.30 0.24 -9.76
CA SER A 124 -15.51 -0.63 -8.59
C SER A 124 -14.83 -0.11 -7.33
N TYR A 125 -14.01 0.93 -7.43
CA TYR A 125 -13.29 1.50 -6.31
C TYR A 125 -14.16 2.43 -5.46
N GLN A 126 -13.77 2.57 -4.20
CA GLN A 126 -14.35 3.50 -3.24
C GLN A 126 -13.22 4.18 -2.47
N LEU A 127 -13.48 5.39 -1.95
CA LEU A 127 -12.57 6.05 -1.01
C LEU A 127 -12.65 5.33 0.34
N ASP A 128 -11.49 5.09 0.97
CA ASP A 128 -11.42 4.51 2.31
C ASP A 128 -10.23 5.08 3.10
N ASP A 129 -10.29 4.94 4.42
CA ASP A 129 -9.16 5.15 5.32
C ASP A 129 -8.17 3.98 5.21
N LEU A 130 -6.87 4.26 5.10
CA LEU A 130 -5.82 3.28 4.90
C LEU A 130 -5.82 2.16 5.94
N TRP A 131 -5.91 2.54 7.21
CA TRP A 131 -5.79 1.58 8.32
C TRP A 131 -7.04 0.72 8.41
N SER A 132 -8.22 1.35 8.26
CA SER A 132 -9.51 0.67 8.18
C SER A 132 -9.56 -0.29 6.99
N PHE A 133 -9.08 0.13 5.82
CA PHE A 133 -8.96 -0.71 4.64
C PHE A 133 -8.08 -1.93 4.90
N LEU A 134 -6.87 -1.73 5.43
CA LEU A 134 -5.94 -2.82 5.71
C LEU A 134 -6.49 -3.80 6.74
N ASP A 135 -7.18 -3.33 7.78
CA ASP A 135 -7.84 -4.20 8.76
C ASP A 135 -8.98 -5.02 8.15
N ARG A 136 -9.84 -4.41 7.32
CA ARG A 136 -10.92 -5.13 6.62
C ARG A 136 -10.37 -6.19 5.68
N VAL A 137 -9.26 -5.90 4.97
CA VAL A 137 -8.63 -6.90 4.10
C VAL A 137 -8.02 -8.04 4.91
N ALA A 138 -7.39 -7.75 6.06
CA ALA A 138 -6.87 -8.78 6.97
C ALA A 138 -7.99 -9.73 7.44
N GLN A 139 -9.10 -9.16 7.94
CA GLN A 139 -10.26 -9.93 8.38
C GLN A 139 -10.86 -10.78 7.24
N ALA A 140 -10.90 -10.23 6.03
CA ALA A 140 -11.39 -10.94 4.84
C ALA A 140 -10.46 -12.09 4.41
N HIS A 141 -9.16 -12.02 4.74
CA HIS A 141 -8.22 -13.13 4.60
C HIS A 141 -8.22 -14.11 5.80
N GLY A 142 -8.82 -13.73 6.92
CA GLY A 142 -8.85 -14.53 8.15
C GLY A 142 -7.57 -14.45 8.99
N LEU A 143 -6.87 -13.31 8.94
CA LEU A 143 -5.70 -13.00 9.77
C LEU A 143 -6.11 -12.49 11.17
#